data_AF-A0AB74CC76-F1
#
_entry.id   AF-A0AB74CC76-F1
#
_cell.length_a   1.000
_cell.length_b   1.000
_cell.length_c   1.000
_cell.angle_alpha   90.00
_cell.angle_beta   90.00
_cell.angle_gamma   90.00
#
_symmetry.space_group_name_H-M   'P 1'
#
loop_
_entity.id
_entity.type
_entity.pdbx_description
1 polymer ?
#
loop_
_entity_poly.entity_id
_entity_poly.type
_entity_poly.pdbx_seq_one_letter_code
_entity_poly.pdbx_strand_id
1 'polypeptide(L)'
;MSTAQDQYIALINASEPVKPAVLNSIFDKLPPIKPNQLIGEWNGGFFDTGHQVASTLKEIRWVGKSFKSTDDVDPVIIERMGSESVGASGGLHLYVALIRIIVVVN
;
A
#
# COMPACT_ATOMS: atom_id res chain seq x y z
N MET A 1 17.34 14.03 -14.80
CA MET A 1 16.44 12.93 -15.22
C MET A 1 15.56 12.58 -14.03
N SER A 2 14.26 12.36 -14.21
CA SER A 2 13.34 11.96 -13.13
C SER A 2 13.60 10.50 -12.73
N THR A 3 13.76 10.25 -11.43
CA THR A 3 14.01 8.91 -10.88
C THR A 3 12.76 8.02 -10.99
N ALA A 4 12.90 6.70 -10.78
CA ALA A 4 11.73 5.81 -10.71
C ALA A 4 10.77 6.22 -9.58
N GLN A 5 11.31 6.69 -8.45
CA GLN A 5 10.51 7.21 -7.33
C GLN A 5 9.71 8.46 -7.73
N ASP A 6 10.35 9.41 -8.43
CA ASP A 6 9.67 10.63 -8.89
C ASP A 6 8.54 10.32 -9.87
N GLN A 7 8.77 9.39 -10.80
CA GLN A 7 7.75 8.93 -11.75
C GLN A 7 6.57 8.30 -11.01
N TYR A 8 6.86 7.52 -9.98
CA TYR A 8 5.85 6.87 -9.17
C TYR A 8 4.99 7.85 -8.38
N ILE A 9 5.63 8.84 -7.74
CA ILE A 9 4.97 9.93 -7.03
C ILE A 9 4.10 10.76 -7.98
N ALA A 10 4.58 11.02 -9.20
CA ALA A 10 3.81 11.73 -10.21
C ALA A 10 2.51 10.98 -10.58
N LEU A 11 2.56 9.65 -10.68
CA LEU A 11 1.35 8.84 -10.93
C LEU A 11 0.36 8.90 -9.77
N ILE A 12 0.84 8.88 -8.52
CA ILE A 12 -0.01 9.04 -7.33
C ILE A 12 -0.75 10.39 -7.40
N ASN A 13 -0.02 11.46 -7.67
CA ASN A 13 -0.56 12.82 -7.72
C ASN A 13 -1.52 13.05 -8.90
N ALA A 14 -1.30 12.40 -10.04
CA ALA A 14 -2.20 12.49 -11.19
C ALA A 14 -3.58 11.90 -10.89
N SER A 15 -3.64 10.83 -10.08
CA SER A 15 -4.90 10.14 -9.73
C SER A 15 -5.74 9.71 -10.94
N GLU A 16 -5.10 9.45 -12.08
CA GLU A 16 -5.71 8.96 -13.31
C GLU A 16 -5.59 7.43 -13.43
N PRO A 17 -6.44 6.76 -14.24
CA PRO A 17 -6.27 5.34 -14.52
C PRO A 17 -4.89 5.01 -15.11
N VAL A 18 -4.22 4.01 -14.55
CA VAL A 18 -2.87 3.58 -14.96
C VAL A 18 -2.88 2.12 -15.37
N LYS A 19 -2.24 1.80 -16.51
CA LYS A 19 -2.07 0.41 -16.94
C LYS A 19 -1.11 -0.34 -16.00
N PRO A 20 -1.41 -1.58 -15.58
CA PRO A 20 -0.52 -2.37 -14.72
C PRO A 20 0.91 -2.50 -15.23
N ALA A 21 1.11 -2.61 -16.55
CA ALA A 21 2.43 -2.72 -17.15
C ALA A 21 3.33 -1.49 -16.90
N VAL A 22 2.74 -0.29 -16.82
CA VAL A 22 3.47 0.95 -16.50
C VAL A 22 3.93 0.91 -15.06
N LEU A 23 3.04 0.56 -14.13
CA LEU A 23 3.36 0.42 -12.71
C LEU A 23 4.48 -0.58 -12.47
N ASN A 24 4.39 -1.77 -13.10
CA ASN A 24 5.43 -2.79 -13.01
C ASN A 24 6.78 -2.27 -13.52
N SER A 25 6.81 -1.59 -14.66
CA SER A 25 8.06 -1.09 -15.26
C SER A 25 8.79 -0.03 -14.42
N ILE A 26 8.05 0.71 -13.59
CA ILE A 26 8.60 1.69 -12.65
C ILE A 26 9.03 0.98 -11.37
N PHE A 27 8.16 0.10 -10.84
CA PHE A 27 8.41 -0.66 -9.62
C PHE A 27 9.67 -1.52 -9.71
N ASP A 28 9.90 -2.18 -10.84
CA ASP A 28 11.08 -3.04 -11.07
C ASP A 28 12.42 -2.27 -10.98
N LYS A 29 12.38 -0.93 -11.00
CA LYS A 29 13.55 -0.04 -10.89
C LYS A 29 13.74 0.53 -9.48
N LEU A 30 12.79 0.31 -8.56
CA LEU A 30 12.90 0.78 -7.19
C LEU A 30 13.84 -0.11 -6.39
N PRO A 31 14.71 0.46 -5.53
CA PRO A 31 15.54 -0.34 -4.65
C PRO A 31 14.68 -1.06 -3.61
N PRO A 32 15.09 -2.27 -3.16
CA PRO A 32 14.43 -2.93 -2.04
C PRO A 32 14.68 -2.14 -0.74
N ILE A 33 13.74 -2.26 0.19
CA ILE A 33 13.91 -1.77 1.57
C ILE A 33 14.08 -2.94 2.54
N LYS A 34 14.72 -2.69 3.68
CA LYS A 34 14.88 -3.69 4.75
C LYS A 34 13.59 -3.81 5.58
N PRO A 35 13.29 -4.98 6.16
CA PRO A 35 12.06 -5.18 6.94
C PRO A 35 11.88 -4.19 8.10
N ASN A 36 12.97 -3.81 8.78
CA ASN A 36 12.94 -2.83 9.87
C ASN A 36 12.58 -1.41 9.42
N GLN A 37 12.65 -1.10 8.12
CA GLN A 37 12.20 0.17 7.55
C GLN A 37 10.69 0.20 7.28
N LEU A 38 10.00 -0.94 7.40
CA LEU A 38 8.54 -1.01 7.25
C LEU A 38 7.81 -0.68 8.55
N ILE A 39 8.47 -0.67 9.70
CA ILE A 39 7.83 -0.48 11.01
C ILE A 39 7.21 0.92 11.10
N GLY A 40 5.93 0.97 11.48
CA GLY A 40 5.16 2.20 11.58
C GLY A 40 3.76 2.09 10.97
N GLU A 41 3.05 3.22 11.01
CA GLU A 41 1.74 3.41 10.40
C GLU A 41 1.89 3.93 8.98
N TRP A 42 1.05 3.41 8.09
CA TRP A 42 1.14 3.77 6.70
C TRP A 42 -0.21 3.99 6.05
N ASN A 43 -0.33 5.11 5.33
CA ASN A 43 -1.52 5.44 4.57
C ASN A 43 -1.62 4.58 3.30
N GLY A 44 -2.80 3.97 3.13
CA GLY A 44 -3.14 3.14 2.00
C GLY A 44 -3.56 3.94 0.79
N GLY A 45 -3.24 3.41 -0.38
CA GLY A 45 -3.72 3.91 -1.67
C GLY A 45 -3.66 2.81 -2.73
N PHE A 46 -4.42 2.97 -3.81
CA PHE A 46 -4.36 2.07 -4.95
C PHE A 46 -4.49 2.86 -6.25
N PHE A 47 -3.84 2.39 -7.29
CA PHE A 47 -4.03 2.89 -8.64
C PHE A 47 -5.31 2.31 -9.24
N ASP A 48 -6.08 3.14 -9.94
CA ASP A 48 -7.14 2.62 -10.79
C ASP A 48 -6.52 1.92 -12.00
N THR A 49 -6.53 0.60 -11.95
CA THR A 49 -6.04 -0.28 -13.02
C THR A 49 -7.18 -0.99 -13.75
N GLY A 50 -8.44 -0.68 -13.40
CA GLY A 50 -9.61 -1.45 -13.78
C GLY A 50 -9.81 -2.76 -12.99
N HIS A 51 -8.97 -3.05 -12.00
CA HIS A 51 -9.07 -4.26 -11.18
C HIS A 51 -10.12 -4.13 -10.06
N GLN A 52 -10.97 -5.16 -9.89
CA GLN A 52 -12.11 -5.13 -8.96
C GLN A 52 -11.75 -4.89 -7.49
N VAL A 53 -10.53 -5.27 -7.07
CA VAL A 53 -10.04 -5.06 -5.70
C VAL A 53 -10.11 -3.59 -5.25
N ALA A 54 -9.97 -2.63 -6.19
CA ALA A 54 -10.08 -1.21 -5.89
C ALA A 54 -11.47 -0.87 -5.32
N SER A 55 -12.54 -1.46 -5.87
CA SER A 55 -13.90 -1.27 -5.36
C SER A 55 -14.06 -1.84 -3.96
N THR A 56 -13.55 -3.07 -3.72
CA THR A 56 -13.60 -3.71 -2.39
C THR A 56 -12.88 -2.87 -1.34
N LEU A 57 -11.70 -2.32 -1.64
CA LEU A 57 -10.94 -1.49 -0.71
C LEU A 57 -11.65 -0.17 -0.37
N LYS A 58 -12.35 0.43 -1.34
CA LYS A 58 -13.23 1.60 -1.10
C LYS A 58 -14.42 1.23 -0.22
N GLU A 59 -15.09 0.12 -0.51
CA GLU A 59 -16.28 -0.35 0.24
C GLU A 59 -15.98 -0.59 1.72
N ILE A 60 -14.83 -1.21 2.02
CA ILE A 60 -14.42 -1.45 3.42
C ILE A 60 -13.81 -0.21 4.09
N ARG A 61 -13.71 0.93 3.39
CA ARG A 61 -13.04 2.16 3.85
C ARG A 61 -11.63 1.86 4.37
N TRP A 62 -10.86 1.12 3.59
CA TRP A 62 -9.47 0.83 3.90
C TRP A 62 -8.65 2.11 3.94
N VAL A 63 -7.94 2.34 5.03
CA VAL A 63 -7.10 3.54 5.24
C VAL A 63 -5.61 3.24 5.25
N GLY A 64 -5.20 1.98 5.46
CA GLY A 64 -3.78 1.69 5.57
C GLY A 64 -3.37 0.38 6.22
N LYS A 65 -2.14 0.37 6.71
CA LYS A 65 -1.49 -0.76 7.38
C LYS A 65 -0.69 -0.27 8.58
N SER A 66 -0.59 -1.10 9.60
CA SER A 66 0.31 -0.89 10.74
C SER A 66 1.31 -2.03 10.80
N PHE A 67 2.60 -1.73 10.77
CA PHE A 67 3.66 -2.71 11.06
C PHE A 67 4.18 -2.45 12.48
N LYS A 68 3.75 -3.28 13.43
CA LYS A 68 4.13 -3.18 14.84
C LYS A 68 5.53 -3.75 15.08
N SER A 69 5.88 -4.80 14.36
CA SER A 69 7.23 -5.40 14.33
C SER A 69 7.48 -6.10 12.99
N THR A 70 8.64 -6.73 12.83
CA THR A 70 8.95 -7.53 11.63
C THR A 70 8.04 -8.74 11.46
N ASP A 71 7.42 -9.19 12.56
CA ASP A 71 6.60 -10.40 12.62
C ASP A 71 5.15 -10.12 13.08
N ASP A 72 4.80 -8.85 13.27
CA ASP A 72 3.46 -8.41 13.71
C ASP A 72 2.98 -7.23 12.87
N VAL A 73 1.89 -7.44 12.13
CA VAL A 73 1.33 -6.50 11.18
C VAL A 73 -0.19 -6.53 11.26
N ASP A 74 -0.82 -5.36 11.24
CA ASP A 74 -2.23 -5.20 10.93
C ASP A 74 -2.34 -4.83 9.44
N PRO A 75 -2.64 -5.79 8.54
CA PRO A 75 -2.54 -5.59 7.10
C PRO A 75 -3.71 -4.79 6.52
N VAL A 76 -4.79 -4.62 7.28
CA VAL A 76 -5.99 -3.91 6.86
C VAL A 76 -6.47 -3.07 8.04
N ILE A 77 -6.19 -1.77 7.98
CA ILE A 77 -6.80 -0.77 8.85
C ILE A 77 -8.00 -0.19 8.11
N ILE A 78 -9.18 -0.20 8.73
CA ILE A 78 -10.39 0.41 8.18
C ILE A 78 -10.84 1.57 9.06
N GLU A 79 -11.37 2.61 8.43
CA GLU A 79 -12.01 3.69 9.17
C GLU A 79 -13.35 3.19 9.74
N ARG A 80 -13.64 3.43 11.02
CA ARG A 80 -14.97 3.21 11.61
C ARG A 80 -15.70 4.55 11.76
N MET A 81 -16.99 4.61 11.42
CA MET A 81 -17.79 5.80 11.77
C MET A 81 -17.90 5.88 13.30
N GLY A 82 -17.17 6.82 13.91
CA GLY A 82 -17.06 6.94 15.38
C GLY A 82 -15.61 6.78 15.87
N SER A 83 -14.80 7.78 15.57
CA SER A 83 -13.51 8.18 16.20
C SER A 83 -12.34 7.20 16.37
N GLU A 84 -12.40 5.91 16.06
CA GLU A 84 -11.19 5.06 16.11
C GLU A 84 -11.09 4.08 14.93
N SER A 85 -9.95 4.12 14.23
CA SER A 85 -9.56 3.13 13.23
C SER A 85 -9.13 1.86 13.94
N VAL A 86 -9.68 0.71 13.53
CA VAL A 86 -9.38 -0.59 14.16
C VAL A 86 -8.65 -1.46 13.16
N GLY A 87 -7.49 -1.99 13.56
CA GLY A 87 -6.75 -2.99 12.79
C GLY A 87 -7.42 -4.36 12.89
N ALA A 88 -7.56 -5.04 11.75
CA ALA A 88 -7.96 -6.44 11.75
C ALA A 88 -6.75 -7.33 12.07
N SER A 89 -6.56 -7.66 13.36
CA SER A 89 -5.50 -8.55 13.83
C SER A 89 -5.89 -10.03 13.65
N GLY A 90 -5.77 -10.52 12.42
CA GLY A 90 -5.72 -11.96 12.15
C GLY A 90 -4.25 -12.34 11.96
N GLY A 91 -3.67 -13.12 12.88
CA GLY A 91 -2.26 -13.52 12.85
C GLY A 91 -1.87 -14.20 11.54
N LEU A 92 -1.41 -13.41 10.58
CA LEU A 92 -0.92 -13.87 9.29
C LEU A 92 0.60 -13.99 9.40
N HIS A 93 1.10 -15.22 9.50
CA HIS A 93 2.54 -15.49 9.41
C HIS A 93 3.03 -15.00 8.03
N LEU A 94 4.00 -14.09 8.03
CA LEU A 94 4.59 -13.46 6.86
C LEU A 94 5.44 -14.46 6.06
N TYR A 95 4.81 -15.42 5.38
CA TYR A 95 5.44 -16.13 4.26
C TYR A 95 5.45 -15.17 3.08
N VAL A 96 6.59 -14.50 2.84
CA VAL A 96 6.96 -13.69 1.66
C VAL A 96 5.85 -13.62 0.61
N ALA A 97 4.76 -12.92 0.94
CA ALA A 97 3.75 -12.56 -0.02
C ALA A 97 4.38 -11.36 -0.68
N LEU A 98 4.98 -11.59 -1.85
CA LEU A 98 5.39 -10.58 -2.82
C LEU A 98 4.67 -9.27 -2.49
N ILE A 99 5.38 -8.32 -1.86
CA ILE A 99 4.80 -7.05 -1.42
C ILE A 99 4.48 -6.28 -2.70
N ARG A 100 3.34 -6.60 -3.30
CA ARG A 100 2.65 -5.87 -4.37
C ARG A 100 1.58 -4.99 -3.74
N ILE A 101 1.89 -4.39 -2.58
CA ILE A 101 1.03 -3.42 -1.94
C ILE A 101 1.86 -2.18 -1.66
N ILE A 102 1.39 -1.09 -2.25
CA ILE A 102 2.08 0.16 -2.41
C ILE A 102 1.72 1.00 -1.19
N VAL A 103 2.75 1.52 -0.55
CA VAL A 103 2.60 2.23 0.70
C VAL A 103 3.21 3.62 0.52
N VAL A 104 2.38 4.65 0.61
CA VAL A 104 2.80 6.04 0.39
C VAL A 104 3.12 6.65 1.74
N VAL A 105 4.40 6.92 2.01
CA VAL A 105 4.79 7.86 3.07
C VAL A 105 4.50 9.26 2.54
N ASN A 106 3.70 10.03 3.28
CA ASN A 106 3.58 11.47 3.11
C ASN A 106 4.50 12.14 4.12
#